data_AF-A0A543EEY2-F1
#
_entry.id   AF-A0A543EEY2-F1
#
_cell.length_a   1.000
_cell.length_b   1.000
_cell.length_c   1.000
_cell.angle_alpha   90.00
_cell.angle_beta   90.00
_cell.angle_gamma   90.00
#
_symmetry.space_group_name_H-M   'P 1'
#
loop_
_entity.id
_entity.type
_entity.pdbx_description
1 polymer ?
#
loop_
_entity_poly.entity_id
_entity_poly.type
_entity_poly.pdbx_seq_one_letter_code
_entity_poly.pdbx_strand_id
1 'polypeptide(L)' 'MTSRKQRPVIAVIGGVLFWLAAAATFLFGIAAVWLLVNGQQPAWIIFAVTVPLGALAVWLIKISRVPFGDALNVGF' A
#
# COMPACT_ATOMS: atom_id res chain seq x y z
N MET A 1 -6.99 31.66 -12.12
CA MET A 1 -7.03 30.32 -11.50
C MET A 1 -5.69 29.65 -11.75
N THR A 2 -4.86 29.47 -10.72
CA THR A 2 -3.58 28.76 -10.86
C THR A 2 -3.86 27.30 -11.21
N SER A 3 -3.50 26.90 -12.43
CA SER A 3 -3.60 25.52 -12.90
C SER A 3 -2.76 24.63 -11.97
N ARG A 4 -3.43 23.99 -11.00
CA ARG A 4 -2.81 23.06 -10.05
C ARG A 4 -2.39 21.84 -10.85
N LYS A 5 -1.13 21.79 -11.31
CA LYS A 5 -0.54 20.66 -12.02
C LYS A 5 -0.83 19.35 -11.28
N GLN A 6 -1.57 18.45 -11.94
CA GLN A 6 -1.67 17.04 -11.52
C GLN A 6 -0.26 16.44 -11.45
N ARG A 7 -0.01 15.57 -10.47
CA ARG A 7 1.30 14.94 -10.26
C ARG A 7 1.22 13.43 -10.53
N PRO A 8 1.10 13.01 -11.81
CA PRO A 8 0.83 11.62 -12.18
C PRO A 8 1.91 10.65 -11.68
N VAL A 9 3.19 11.06 -11.69
CA VAL A 9 4.30 10.23 -11.20
C VAL A 9 4.14 9.88 -9.72
N ILE A 10 3.69 10.83 -8.88
CA ILE A 10 3.46 10.59 -7.46
C ILE A 10 2.28 9.63 -7.25
N ALA A 11 1.24 9.74 -8.10
CA ALA A 11 0.11 8.82 -8.07
C ALA A 11 0.54 7.38 -8.40
N VAL A 12 1.39 7.20 -9.43
CA VAL A 12 1.93 5.89 -9.81
C VAL A 12 2.78 5.29 -8.69
N ILE A 13 3.69 6.08 -8.10
CA ILE A 13 4.52 5.63 -6.97
C ILE A 13 3.62 5.21 -5.80
N GLY A 14 2.61 6.02 -5.46
CA GLY A 14 1.64 5.71 -4.43
C GLY A 14 0.83 4.44 -4.73
N GLY A 15 0.39 4.25 -5.98
CA GLY A 15 -0.33 3.05 -6.42
C GLY A 15 0.51 1.78 -6.28
N VAL A 16 1.76 1.81 -6.76
CA VAL A 16 2.70 0.68 -6.66
C VAL A 16 3.00 0.35 -5.19
N LEU A 17 3.29 1.36 -4.38
CA LEU A 17 3.51 1.17 -2.93
C LEU A 17 2.28 0.57 -2.24
N PHE A 18 1.08 0.99 -2.63
CA PHE A 18 -0.16 0.48 -2.06
C PHE A 18 -0.35 -1.00 -2.39
N TRP A 19 -0.18 -1.37 -3.66
CA TRP A 19 -0.29 -2.77 -4.08
C TRP A 19 0.77 -3.67 -3.42
N LEU A 20 2.01 -3.20 -3.31
CA LEU A 20 3.06 -3.92 -2.60
C LEU A 20 2.72 -4.11 -1.11
N ALA A 21 2.26 -3.05 -0.44
CA ALA A 21 1.87 -3.12 0.97
C ALA A 21 0.65 -4.03 1.19
N ALA A 22 -0.34 -3.98 0.29
CA ALA A 22 -1.52 -4.83 0.34
C ALA A 22 -1.17 -6.31 0.13
N ALA A 23 -0.36 -6.63 -0.88
CA ALA A 23 0.09 -7.99 -1.15
C ALA A 23 0.94 -8.54 0.02
N ALA A 24 1.88 -7.75 0.55
CA ALA A 24 2.69 -8.14 1.70
C ALA A 24 1.85 -8.37 2.96
N THR A 25 0.87 -7.50 3.23
CA THR A 25 -0.02 -7.66 4.38
C THR A 25 -0.92 -8.89 4.24
N PHE A 26 -1.42 -9.16 3.03
CA PHE A 26 -2.21 -10.35 2.76
C PHE A 26 -1.40 -11.65 2.95
N LEU A 27 -0.19 -11.71 2.37
CA LEU A 27 0.72 -12.84 2.56
C LEU A 27 1.11 -13.03 4.02
N PHE A 28 1.39 -11.93 4.74
CA PHE A 28 1.64 -11.98 6.18
C PHE A 28 0.44 -12.53 6.94
N GLY A 29 -0.80 -12.11 6.60
CA GLY A 29 -2.01 -12.63 7.22
C GLY A 29 -2.13 -14.15 7.09
N ILE A 30 -1.93 -14.68 5.88
CA ILE A 30 -1.94 -16.14 5.63
C ILE A 30 -0.83 -16.84 6.42
N ALA A 31 0.40 -16.31 6.36
CA ALA A 31 1.54 -16.89 7.05
C ALA A 31 1.36 -16.85 8.58
N ALA A 32 0.81 -15.76 9.12
CA ALA A 32 0.54 -15.61 10.54
C ALA A 32 -0.50 -16.61 11.03
N VAL A 33 -1.59 -16.81 10.29
CA VAL A 33 -2.59 -17.85 10.60
C VAL A 33 -1.94 -19.22 10.61
N TRP A 34 -1.14 -19.54 9.60
CA TRP A 34 -0.42 -20.83 9.54
C TRP A 34 0.54 -21.01 10.72
N LEU A 35 1.33 -19.99 11.08
CA LEU A 35 2.26 -20.05 12.21
C LEU A 35 1.53 -20.24 13.54
N LEU A 36 0.43 -19.50 13.76
CA LEU A 36 -0.38 -19.61 14.99
C LEU A 36 -1.00 -21.00 15.14
N VAL A 37 -1.49 -21.61 14.05
CA VAL A 37 -2.02 -22.98 14.05
C VAL A 37 -0.93 -24.01 14.39
N ASN A 38 0.32 -23.75 14.01
CA ASN A 38 1.47 -24.61 14.34
C ASN A 38 2.14 -24.26 15.69
N GLY A 39 1.53 -23.40 16.51
CA GLY A 39 2.06 -23.00 17.82
C GLY A 39 3.32 -22.12 17.75
N GLN A 40 3.62 -21.53 16.59
CA GLN A 40 4.73 -20.60 16.39
C GLN A 40 4.26 -19.15 16.44
N GLN A 41 5.17 -18.23 16.79
CA GLN A 41 4.86 -16.79 16.81
C GLN A 41 5.15 -16.12 15.47
N PRO A 42 4.18 -15.40 14.88
CA PRO A 42 4.42 -14.56 13.72
C PRO A 42 5.34 -13.38 14.08
N ALA A 43 6.21 -13.00 13.15
CA ALA A 43 7.00 -11.79 13.28
C ALA A 43 6.12 -10.55 13.07
N TRP A 44 5.41 -10.11 14.11
CA TRP A 44 4.49 -8.96 14.10
C TRP A 44 5.14 -7.64 13.64
N ILE A 45 6.47 -7.56 13.70
CA ILE A 45 7.24 -6.45 13.12
C ILE A 45 6.96 -6.26 11.63
N ILE A 46 6.70 -7.34 10.88
CA ILE A 46 6.37 -7.27 9.46
C ILE A 46 5.06 -6.51 9.27
N PHE A 47 4.03 -6.86 10.05
CA PHE A 47 2.76 -6.14 10.04
C PHE A 47 2.91 -4.66 10.43
N ALA A 48 3.71 -4.39 11.47
CA ALA A 48 4.00 -3.04 11.93
C ALA A 48 4.73 -2.19 10.88
N VAL A 49 5.40 -2.80 9.90
CA VAL A 49 6.08 -2.09 8.79
C VAL A 49 5.18 -1.99 7.55
N THR A 50 4.45 -3.04 7.20
CA THR A 50 3.61 -3.06 5.98
C THR A 50 2.41 -2.12 6.10
N VAL A 51 1.81 -2.01 7.29
CA VAL A 51 0.65 -1.13 7.52
C VAL A 51 0.99 0.35 7.34
N PRO A 52 2.05 0.91 7.97
CA PRO A 52 2.48 2.29 7.71
C PRO A 52 2.88 2.55 6.26
N LEU A 53 3.51 1.58 5.59
CA LEU A 53 3.83 1.69 4.16
C LEU A 53 2.57 1.84 3.31
N GLY A 54 1.53 1.05 3.59
CA GLY A 54 0.23 1.18 2.94
C GLY A 54 -0.44 2.53 3.23
N ALA A 55 -0.37 3.01 4.46
CA ALA A 55 -0.88 4.33 4.84
C ALA A 55 -0.14 5.47 4.11
N LEU A 56 1.20 5.37 4.01
CA LEU A 56 2.04 6.31 3.27
C LEU A 56 1.68 6.30 1.77
N ALA A 57 1.43 5.13 1.20
CA ALA A 57 0.99 4.97 -0.18
C ALA A 57 -0.33 5.73 -0.45
N VAL A 58 -1.33 5.54 0.42
CA VAL A 58 -2.61 6.26 0.34
C VAL A 58 -2.40 7.77 0.48
N TRP A 59 -1.52 8.19 1.38
CA TRP A 59 -1.19 9.61 1.57
C TRP A 59 -0.55 10.24 0.33
N LEU A 60 0.38 9.53 -0.33
CA LEU A 60 0.98 9.97 -1.60
C LEU A 60 -0.07 10.11 -2.70
N ILE A 61 -1.00 9.15 -2.83
CA ILE A 61 -2.10 9.25 -3.80
C ILE A 61 -2.97 10.47 -3.50
N LYS A 62 -3.34 10.72 -2.24
CA LYS A 62 -4.13 11.90 -1.86
C LYS A 62 -3.46 13.21 -2.23
N ILE A 63 -2.14 13.32 -2.06
CA ILE A 63 -1.39 14.53 -2.41
C ILE A 63 -1.23 14.70 -3.92
N SER A 64 -1.24 13.60 -4.69
CA SER A 64 -1.11 13.62 -6.15
C SER A 64 -2.29 14.30 -6.87
N ARG A 65 -3.45 14.41 -6.22
CA ARG A 65 -4.72 14.92 -6.76
C ARG A 65 -5.23 14.16 -7.99
N VAL A 66 -4.75 12.94 -8.19
CA VAL A 66 -5.29 11.99 -9.16
C VAL A 66 -6.42 11.19 -8.48
N PRO A 67 -7.52 10.86 -9.18
CA PRO A 67 -8.54 9.98 -8.63
C PRO A 67 -7.93 8.69 -8.13
N PHE A 68 -8.40 8.21 -6.96
CA PHE A 68 -7.83 7.03 -6.32
C PHE A 68 -7.93 5.78 -7.22
N GLY A 69 -9.02 5.65 -7.97
CA GLY A 69 -9.19 4.57 -8.96
C GLY A 69 -8.10 4.59 -10.04
N ASP A 70 -7.84 5.75 -10.63
CA ASP A 70 -6.79 5.90 -11.66
C ASP A 70 -5.39 5.66 -11.09
N ALA A 71 -5.14 6.08 -9.84
CA ALA A 71 -3.87 5.84 -9.17
C ALA A 71 -3.65 4.36 -8.81
N LEU A 72 -4.73 3.62 -8.54
CA LEU A 72 -4.66 2.18 -8.29
C LEU A 72 -4.62 1.34 -9.58
N ASN A 73 -5.20 1.85 -10.67
CA ASN A 73 -5.15 1.21 -11.98
C ASN A 73 -3.86 1.61 -12.73
N VAL A 74 -2.72 1.40 -12.08
CA VAL A 74 -1.37 1.69 -12.61
C VAL A 74 -0.99 0.84 -13.84
N GLY A 75 -1.85 -0.10 -14.25
CA GLY A 75 -1.81 -0.73 -15.55
C GLY A 75 -2.91 -0.15 -16.43
N PHE A 76 -2.52 0.64 -17.43
CA PHE A 76 -3.23 1.02 -18.65
C PHE A 76 -4.77 1.15 -18.62
#